data_AF-A0A7S0HX33-F1
#
_entry.id   AF-A0A7S0HX33-F1
#
_cell.length_a   1.000
_cell.length_b   1.000
_cell.length_c   1.000
_cell.angle_alpha   90.00
_cell.angle_beta   90.00
_cell.angle_gamma   90.00
#
_symmetry.space_group_name_H-M   'P 1'
#
loop_
_entity.id
_entity.type
_entity.pdbx_description
1 polymer ?
#
loop_
_entity_poly.entity_id
_entity_poly.type
_entity_poly.pdbx_seq_one_letter_code
_entity_poly.pdbx_strand_id
1 'polypeptide(L)'
;MMESAERRAERAKAQEEEEPDEEEEEQIAGEAEREEILISNVVECVGTLMKAHHSAYLPVFEEQMAQITMAMMQPTAIDSDRSAALCVFDDLIEHCSADGGAERYIASLLPFYLQYSQDANTEVRQAAVYGIGVLAEFGKAFLGEAEQQQCAQAMLQVVEHAEAWSEDNATASDNAVSALGKLCKLSDNIAAAAFPRWLKQLPLSADKSEAILVHGQLAAFVEASNVHLLGAAHERLPEIVIVFGQILGTDAIDEELTVRVVHLLKQVHQGLPHVLQQVPSHPSFAKLDEVQRKALEAAISG
;
A
#
# COMPACT_ATOMS: atom_id res chain seq x y z
N MET A 1 17.65 20.10 4.32
CA MET A 1 17.33 19.45 3.02
C MET A 1 18.02 20.16 1.86
N MET A 2 17.86 21.47 1.64
CA MET A 2 18.63 22.18 0.58
C MET A 2 20.15 22.03 0.68
N GLU A 3 20.73 22.32 1.85
CA GLU A 3 22.19 22.14 2.08
C GLU A 3 22.65 20.68 1.86
N SER A 4 21.74 19.72 2.05
CA SER A 4 22.02 18.29 1.86
C SER A 4 22.14 17.96 0.37
N ALA A 5 21.21 18.48 -0.45
CA ALA A 5 21.28 18.38 -1.91
C ALA A 5 22.53 19.06 -2.48
N GLU A 6 22.90 20.24 -1.95
CA GLU A 6 24.13 20.95 -2.35
C GLU A 6 25.38 20.12 -2.01
N ARG A 7 25.51 19.61 -0.78
CA ARG A 7 26.62 18.72 -0.40
C ARG A 7 26.69 17.47 -1.26
N ARG A 8 25.56 16.88 -1.63
CA ARG A 8 25.54 15.73 -2.57
C ARG A 8 26.02 16.11 -3.96
N ALA A 9 25.59 17.25 -4.48
CA ALA A 9 26.01 17.74 -5.80
C ALA A 9 27.52 18.10 -5.83
N GLU A 10 28.05 18.67 -4.76
CA GLU A 10 29.48 18.94 -4.62
C GLU A 10 30.30 17.64 -4.55
N ARG A 11 29.84 16.66 -3.76
CA ARG A 11 30.47 15.34 -3.67
C ARG A 11 30.47 14.59 -5.00
N ALA A 12 29.35 14.59 -5.72
CA ALA A 12 29.26 13.96 -7.04
C ALA A 12 30.26 14.56 -8.04
N LYS A 13 30.45 15.89 -8.01
CA LYS A 13 31.47 16.55 -8.84
C LYS A 13 32.89 16.19 -8.42
N ALA A 14 33.17 16.12 -7.12
CA ALA A 14 34.49 15.74 -6.63
C ALA A 14 34.87 14.31 -7.08
N GLN A 15 33.92 13.37 -7.04
CA GLN A 15 34.12 11.99 -7.49
C GLN A 15 34.32 11.84 -9.01
N GLU A 16 33.83 12.79 -9.81
CA GLU A 16 34.15 12.83 -11.25
C GLU A 16 35.60 13.28 -11.50
N GLU A 17 36.21 14.03 -10.58
CA GLU A 17 37.57 14.55 -10.69
C GLU A 17 38.62 13.60 -10.09
N GLU A 18 38.31 12.92 -8.99
CA GLU A 18 39.23 12.02 -8.26
C GLU A 18 38.46 10.81 -7.68
N GLU A 19 38.99 9.60 -7.89
CA GLU A 19 38.42 8.38 -7.28
C GLU A 19 38.77 8.36 -5.78
N PRO A 20 37.77 8.29 -4.88
CA PRO A 20 38.00 8.25 -3.45
C PRO A 20 38.73 6.97 -3.03
N ASP A 21 39.58 7.07 -2.00
CA ASP A 21 40.17 5.88 -1.38
C ASP A 21 39.19 5.19 -0.41
N GLU A 22 39.57 4.02 0.12
CA GLU A 22 38.71 3.23 1.01
C GLU A 22 38.27 4.00 2.27
N GLU A 23 39.12 4.88 2.82
CA GLU A 23 38.77 5.68 4.00
C GLU A 23 37.78 6.81 3.65
N GLU A 24 37.95 7.42 2.48
CA GLU A 24 37.03 8.43 1.96
C GLU A 24 35.67 7.82 1.59
N GLU A 25 35.63 6.64 0.97
CA GLU A 25 34.39 5.91 0.69
C GLU A 25 33.60 5.61 1.96
N GLU A 26 34.26 5.14 3.02
CA GLU A 26 33.61 4.86 4.31
C GLU A 26 33.05 6.14 4.95
N GLN A 27 33.78 7.26 4.87
CA GLN A 27 33.29 8.55 5.36
C GLN A 27 32.07 9.04 4.57
N ILE A 28 32.10 8.94 3.24
CA ILE A 28 31.00 9.34 2.37
C ILE A 28 29.74 8.52 2.67
N ALA A 29 29.88 7.20 2.81
CA ALA A 29 28.79 6.31 3.18
C ALA A 29 28.19 6.69 4.55
N GLY A 30 29.03 6.91 5.56
CA GLY A 30 28.58 7.30 6.90
C GLY A 30 27.94 8.70 6.96
N GLU A 31 28.33 9.63 6.08
CA GLU A 31 27.62 10.90 5.93
C GLU A 31 26.27 10.73 5.24
N ALA A 32 26.17 9.90 4.20
CA ALA A 32 24.93 9.64 3.51
C ALA A 32 23.89 9.01 4.45
N GLU A 33 24.28 8.02 5.25
CA GLU A 33 23.41 7.38 6.24
C GLU A 33 22.89 8.40 7.28
N ARG A 34 23.77 9.27 7.80
CA ARG A 34 23.37 10.33 8.75
C ARG A 34 22.38 11.32 8.13
N GLU A 35 22.56 11.63 6.85
CA GLU A 35 21.67 12.52 6.12
C GLU A 35 20.29 11.90 5.89
N GLU A 36 20.25 10.61 5.55
CA GLU A 36 19.02 9.84 5.41
C GLU A 36 18.23 9.76 6.72
N ILE A 37 18.90 9.48 7.85
CA ILE A 37 18.28 9.49 9.18
C ILE A 37 17.70 10.88 9.49
N LEU A 38 18.43 11.95 9.17
CA LEU A 38 17.94 13.31 9.40
C LEU A 38 16.70 13.61 8.55
N ILE A 39 16.70 13.21 7.27
CA ILE A 39 15.55 13.38 6.39
C ILE A 39 14.35 12.60 6.91
N SER A 40 14.53 11.34 7.30
CA SER A 40 13.48 10.49 7.88
C SER A 40 12.84 11.14 9.11
N ASN A 41 13.65 11.66 10.05
CA ASN A 41 13.15 12.39 11.22
C ASN A 41 12.36 13.65 10.84
N VAL A 42 12.78 14.37 9.80
CA VAL A 42 12.06 15.54 9.29
C VAL A 42 10.72 15.15 8.69
N VAL A 43 10.67 14.08 7.89
CA VAL A 43 9.42 13.52 7.33
C VAL A 43 8.45 13.18 8.45
N GLU A 44 8.89 12.43 9.47
CA GLU A 44 8.07 12.05 10.63
C GLU A 44 7.53 13.27 11.40
N CYS A 45 8.37 14.29 11.60
CA CYS A 45 7.97 15.53 12.26
C CYS A 45 6.89 16.27 11.46
N VAL A 46 7.07 16.38 10.14
CA VAL A 46 6.11 17.04 9.24
C VAL A 46 4.78 16.28 9.24
N GLY A 47 4.80 14.95 9.09
CA GLY A 47 3.62 14.10 9.16
C GLY A 47 2.87 14.25 10.49
N THR A 48 3.60 14.26 11.61
CA THR A 48 3.03 14.48 12.94
C THR A 48 2.34 15.85 13.06
N LEU A 49 2.94 16.90 12.51
CA LEU A 49 2.35 18.24 12.50
C LEU A 49 1.09 18.30 11.64
N MET A 50 1.09 17.68 10.46
CA MET A 50 -0.09 17.56 9.60
C MET A 50 -1.20 16.77 10.28
N LYS A 51 -0.87 15.69 10.97
CA LYS A 51 -1.84 14.90 11.74
C LYS A 51 -2.46 15.69 12.89
N ALA A 52 -1.67 16.51 13.59
CA ALA A 52 -2.13 17.27 14.75
C ALA A 52 -2.92 18.54 14.39
N HIS A 53 -2.55 19.19 13.28
CA HIS A 53 -3.06 20.51 12.91
C HIS A 53 -3.86 20.52 11.61
N HIS A 54 -3.89 19.42 10.87
CA HIS A 54 -4.56 19.29 9.57
C HIS A 54 -4.16 20.46 8.63
N SER A 55 -5.12 20.99 7.88
CA SER A 55 -4.84 22.06 6.91
C SER A 55 -4.38 23.38 7.54
N ALA A 56 -4.50 23.56 8.86
CA ALA A 56 -3.99 24.75 9.54
C ALA A 56 -2.45 24.83 9.51
N TYR A 57 -1.75 23.71 9.29
CA TYR A 57 -0.30 23.68 9.12
C TYR A 57 0.16 24.03 7.70
N LEU A 58 -0.71 23.90 6.70
CA LEU A 58 -0.33 24.07 5.29
C LEU A 58 0.36 25.42 4.98
N PRO A 59 -0.05 26.58 5.54
CA PRO A 59 0.66 27.83 5.27
C PRO A 59 2.14 27.78 5.67
N VAL A 60 2.46 27.12 6.79
CA VAL A 60 3.85 26.95 7.25
C VAL A 60 4.59 25.97 6.35
N PHE A 61 3.96 24.85 5.99
CA PHE A 61 4.53 23.90 5.04
C PHE A 61 4.83 24.55 3.67
N GLU A 62 3.90 25.34 3.15
CA GLU A 62 4.03 26.06 1.87
C GLU A 62 5.18 27.06 1.89
N GLU A 63 5.33 27.80 2.98
CA GLU A 63 6.39 28.80 3.14
C GLU A 63 7.78 28.15 3.29
N GLN A 64 7.87 27.07 4.07
CA GLN A 64 9.17 26.57 4.53
C GLN A 64 9.67 25.34 3.77
N MET A 65 8.77 24.48 3.27
CA MET A 65 9.12 23.11 2.89
C MET A 65 8.64 22.71 1.49
N ALA A 66 7.48 23.19 1.04
CA ALA A 66 6.82 22.68 -0.16
C ALA A 66 7.71 22.71 -1.41
N GLN A 67 8.48 23.79 -1.63
CA GLN A 67 9.39 23.88 -2.78
C GLN A 67 10.51 22.83 -2.72
N ILE A 68 11.05 22.58 -1.53
CA ILE A 68 12.13 21.61 -1.33
C ILE A 68 11.58 20.19 -1.51
N THR A 69 10.43 19.89 -0.92
CA THR A 69 9.76 18.59 -1.09
C THR A 69 9.42 18.32 -2.56
N MET A 70 8.92 19.33 -3.30
CA MET A 70 8.68 19.19 -4.74
C MET A 70 9.96 18.96 -5.55
N ALA A 71 11.09 19.55 -5.16
CA ALA A 71 12.37 19.34 -5.80
C ALA A 71 12.92 17.92 -5.54
N MET A 72 12.76 17.42 -4.31
CA MET A 72 13.11 16.05 -3.91
C MET A 72 12.30 14.98 -4.64
N MET A 73 11.07 15.32 -5.06
CA MET A 73 10.20 14.44 -5.84
C MET A 73 10.50 14.46 -7.35
N GLN A 74 11.48 15.24 -7.84
CA GLN A 74 11.81 15.24 -9.26
C GLN A 74 12.51 13.94 -9.69
N PRO A 75 12.35 13.48 -10.94
CA PRO A 75 13.02 12.26 -11.43
C PRO A 75 14.55 12.33 -11.42
N THR A 76 15.12 13.53 -11.32
CA THR A 76 16.56 13.77 -11.23
C THR A 76 17.10 13.65 -9.80
N ALA A 77 16.24 13.59 -8.78
CA ALA A 77 16.64 13.40 -7.39
C ALA A 77 17.03 11.94 -7.12
N ILE A 78 17.79 11.69 -6.07
CA ILE A 78 18.15 10.32 -5.65
C ILE A 78 16.93 9.59 -5.07
N ASP A 79 16.98 8.27 -5.03
CA ASP A 79 15.84 7.43 -4.66
C ASP A 79 15.29 7.76 -3.26
N SER A 80 16.16 7.92 -2.26
CA SER A 80 15.75 8.24 -0.88
C SER A 80 15.08 9.61 -0.74
N ASP A 81 15.44 10.59 -1.57
CA ASP A 81 14.73 11.88 -1.62
C ASP A 81 13.34 11.72 -2.23
N ARG A 82 13.22 10.91 -3.29
CA ARG A 82 11.93 10.67 -3.95
C ARG A 82 10.97 9.95 -3.02
N SER A 83 11.41 8.90 -2.33
CA SER A 83 10.58 8.17 -1.36
C SER A 83 10.21 9.09 -0.17
N ALA A 84 11.15 9.84 0.40
CA ALA A 84 10.88 10.78 1.48
C ALA A 84 9.87 11.87 1.08
N ALA A 85 9.99 12.43 -0.13
CA ALA A 85 9.06 13.44 -0.62
C ALA A 85 7.65 12.88 -0.84
N LEU A 86 7.54 11.66 -1.39
CA LEU A 86 6.27 10.97 -1.53
C LEU A 86 5.60 10.76 -0.17
N CYS A 87 6.33 10.28 0.84
CA CYS A 87 5.80 10.11 2.20
C CYS A 87 5.23 11.41 2.79
N VAL A 88 5.91 12.56 2.59
CA VAL A 88 5.39 13.86 3.04
C VAL A 88 4.07 14.23 2.35
N PHE A 89 3.95 13.95 1.06
CA PHE A 89 2.71 14.20 0.32
C PHE A 89 1.62 13.19 0.65
N ASP A 90 1.97 11.96 1.01
CA ASP A 90 1.04 10.96 1.53
C ASP A 90 0.41 11.45 2.83
N ASP A 91 1.22 11.91 3.79
CA ASP A 91 0.72 12.52 5.04
C ASP A 91 -0.15 13.77 4.78
N LEU A 92 0.24 14.59 3.80
CA LEU A 92 -0.55 15.76 3.39
C LEU A 92 -1.93 15.35 2.91
N ILE A 93 -2.03 14.35 2.04
CA ILE A 93 -3.31 13.87 1.51
C ILE A 93 -4.10 13.18 2.63
N GLU A 94 -3.46 12.33 3.43
CA GLU A 94 -4.12 11.57 4.50
C GLU A 94 -4.73 12.51 5.55
N HIS A 95 -4.00 13.55 5.95
CA HIS A 95 -4.37 14.38 7.09
C HIS A 95 -4.98 15.73 6.72
N CYS A 96 -4.81 16.22 5.49
CA CYS A 96 -5.33 17.53 5.05
C CYS A 96 -6.44 17.43 3.99
N SER A 97 -6.95 16.23 3.64
CA SER A 97 -8.06 16.12 2.68
C SER A 97 -9.44 16.40 3.27
N ALA A 98 -9.66 16.11 4.56
CA ALA A 98 -10.99 16.14 5.17
C ALA A 98 -11.65 17.54 5.15
N ASP A 99 -10.85 18.60 5.18
CA ASP A 99 -11.26 20.00 5.10
C ASP A 99 -10.86 20.66 3.76
N GLY A 100 -10.46 19.86 2.77
CA GLY A 100 -10.16 20.29 1.40
C GLY A 100 -8.76 20.88 1.17
N GLY A 101 -7.90 20.95 2.18
CA GLY A 101 -6.57 21.56 2.02
C GLY A 101 -5.66 20.85 1.02
N ALA A 102 -5.82 19.53 0.86
CA ALA A 102 -5.07 18.71 -0.07
C ALA A 102 -5.48 18.86 -1.55
N GLU A 103 -6.68 19.38 -1.84
CA GLU A 103 -7.26 19.43 -3.20
C GLU A 103 -6.31 20.05 -4.23
N ARG A 104 -5.67 21.16 -3.87
CA ARG A 104 -4.77 21.92 -4.75
C ARG A 104 -3.49 21.17 -5.15
N TYR A 105 -3.13 20.10 -4.44
CA TYR A 105 -1.90 19.33 -4.70
C TYR A 105 -2.16 18.13 -5.59
N ILE A 106 -3.32 17.46 -5.44
CA ILE A 106 -3.59 16.12 -6.01
C ILE A 106 -3.33 16.05 -7.51
N ALA A 107 -3.82 17.03 -8.29
CA ALA A 107 -3.63 17.04 -9.75
C ALA A 107 -2.14 17.09 -10.15
N SER A 108 -1.30 17.78 -9.37
CA SER A 108 0.14 17.87 -9.62
C SER A 108 0.92 16.65 -9.13
N LEU A 109 0.42 15.94 -8.12
CA LEU A 109 1.07 14.79 -7.51
C LEU A 109 0.78 13.48 -8.26
N LEU A 110 -0.43 13.33 -8.82
CA LEU A 110 -0.86 12.10 -9.49
C LEU A 110 0.11 11.58 -10.57
N PRO A 111 0.69 12.43 -11.45
CA PRO A 111 1.68 11.97 -12.42
C PRO A 111 2.92 11.34 -11.78
N PHE A 112 3.39 11.89 -10.65
CA PHE A 112 4.53 11.32 -9.92
C PHE A 112 4.17 9.98 -9.30
N TYR A 113 3.01 9.85 -8.66
CA TYR A 113 2.55 8.58 -8.11
C TYR A 113 2.43 7.48 -9.18
N LEU A 114 1.85 7.80 -10.34
CA LEU A 114 1.74 6.85 -11.44
C LEU A 114 3.12 6.46 -11.99
N GLN A 115 4.01 7.43 -12.18
CA GLN A 115 5.37 7.15 -12.63
C GLN A 115 6.15 6.28 -11.63
N TYR A 116 6.15 6.68 -10.35
CA TYR A 116 6.95 6.05 -9.31
C TYR A 116 6.38 4.73 -8.81
N SER A 117 5.10 4.43 -9.04
CA SER A 117 4.56 3.08 -8.86
C SER A 117 5.31 2.01 -9.68
N GLN A 118 6.01 2.43 -10.74
CA GLN A 118 6.82 1.59 -11.62
C GLN A 118 8.32 1.88 -11.52
N ASP A 119 8.78 2.57 -10.46
CA ASP A 119 10.20 2.86 -10.25
C ASP A 119 11.02 1.56 -10.13
N ALA A 120 12.32 1.62 -10.43
CA ALA A 120 13.20 0.45 -10.23
C ALA A 120 13.50 0.22 -8.74
N ASN A 121 13.53 1.30 -7.95
CA ASN A 121 13.77 1.26 -6.52
C ASN A 121 12.48 0.85 -5.75
N THR A 122 12.58 -0.17 -4.91
CA THR A 122 11.43 -0.68 -4.15
C THR A 122 10.84 0.34 -3.20
N GLU A 123 11.65 1.13 -2.49
CA GLU A 123 11.15 2.10 -1.50
C GLU A 123 10.37 3.22 -2.18
N VAL A 124 10.86 3.68 -3.34
CA VAL A 124 10.16 4.67 -4.16
C VAL A 124 8.84 4.09 -4.69
N ARG A 125 8.83 2.84 -5.18
CA ARG A 125 7.59 2.15 -5.55
C ARG A 125 6.64 2.04 -4.37
N GLN A 126 7.12 1.62 -3.21
CA GLN A 126 6.32 1.40 -2.02
C GLN A 126 5.62 2.68 -1.57
N ALA A 127 6.35 3.80 -1.45
CA ALA A 127 5.77 5.10 -1.14
C ALA A 127 4.73 5.51 -2.19
N ALA A 128 5.03 5.31 -3.48
CA ALA A 128 4.11 5.70 -4.54
C ALA A 128 2.81 4.90 -4.56
N VAL A 129 2.86 3.58 -4.37
CA VAL A 129 1.66 2.73 -4.32
C VAL A 129 0.86 2.97 -3.03
N TYR A 130 1.53 3.27 -1.91
CA TYR A 130 0.88 3.69 -0.66
C TYR A 130 0.10 4.99 -0.89
N GLY A 131 0.75 6.00 -1.49
CA GLY A 131 0.12 7.27 -1.85
C GLY A 131 -1.09 7.15 -2.78
N ILE A 132 -1.06 6.22 -3.74
CA ILE A 132 -2.25 5.90 -4.56
C ILE A 132 -3.38 5.33 -3.70
N GLY A 133 -3.07 4.48 -2.72
CA GLY A 133 -4.03 4.00 -1.73
C GLY A 133 -4.61 5.13 -0.88
N VAL A 134 -3.78 6.06 -0.42
CA VAL A 134 -4.19 7.25 0.35
C VAL A 134 -5.09 8.15 -0.48
N LEU A 135 -4.74 8.39 -1.75
CA LEU A 135 -5.57 9.11 -2.71
C LEU A 135 -6.94 8.45 -2.89
N ALA A 136 -7.00 7.12 -2.95
CA ALA A 136 -8.26 6.40 -3.08
C ALA A 136 -9.14 6.48 -1.82
N GLU A 137 -8.55 6.55 -0.63
CA GLU A 137 -9.29 6.60 0.64
C GLU A 137 -9.73 8.03 0.99
N PHE A 138 -8.80 8.99 0.93
CA PHE A 138 -8.96 10.36 1.42
C PHE A 138 -9.10 11.40 0.29
N GLY A 139 -8.44 11.17 -0.84
CA GLY A 139 -8.43 12.08 -1.99
C GLY A 139 -9.54 11.84 -3.03
N LYS A 140 -10.42 10.85 -2.81
CA LYS A 140 -11.40 10.37 -3.82
C LYS A 140 -12.32 11.44 -4.41
N ALA A 141 -12.63 12.51 -3.65
CA ALA A 141 -13.45 13.62 -4.14
C ALA A 141 -12.78 14.39 -5.29
N PHE A 142 -11.46 14.24 -5.43
CA PHE A 142 -10.60 14.98 -6.35
C PHE A 142 -10.01 14.08 -7.45
N LEU A 143 -10.35 12.78 -7.47
CA LEU A 143 -9.99 11.85 -8.54
C LEU A 143 -11.18 11.62 -9.47
N GLY A 144 -11.05 12.03 -10.73
CA GLY A 144 -12.02 11.68 -11.75
C GLY A 144 -11.98 10.20 -12.11
N GLU A 145 -13.01 9.73 -12.83
CA GLU A 145 -13.12 8.31 -13.21
C GLU A 145 -11.92 7.82 -14.04
N ALA A 146 -11.37 8.68 -14.90
CA ALA A 146 -10.21 8.33 -15.73
C ALA A 146 -8.95 8.14 -14.88
N GLU A 147 -8.71 9.03 -13.91
CA GLU A 147 -7.59 8.94 -12.98
C GLU A 147 -7.70 7.68 -12.11
N GLN A 148 -8.89 7.36 -11.60
CA GLN A 148 -9.13 6.14 -10.83
C GLN A 148 -8.81 4.87 -11.63
N GLN A 149 -9.19 4.83 -12.92
CA GLN A 149 -8.86 3.71 -13.82
C GLN A 149 -7.35 3.60 -14.07
N GLN A 150 -6.65 4.72 -14.24
CA GLN A 150 -5.19 4.74 -14.40
C GLN A 150 -4.50 4.20 -13.14
N CYS A 151 -4.92 4.65 -11.95
CA CYS A 151 -4.41 4.14 -10.68
C CYS A 151 -4.63 2.62 -10.55
N ALA A 152 -5.84 2.13 -10.86
CA ALA A 152 -6.14 0.70 -10.77
C ALA A 152 -5.30 -0.13 -11.75
N GLN A 153 -5.11 0.38 -12.97
CA GLN A 153 -4.25 -0.27 -13.96
C GLN A 153 -2.79 -0.30 -13.50
N ALA A 154 -2.29 0.78 -12.91
CA ALA A 154 -0.93 0.83 -12.37
C ALA A 154 -0.72 -0.20 -11.25
N MET A 155 -1.65 -0.29 -10.28
CA MET A 155 -1.57 -1.29 -9.20
C MET A 155 -1.58 -2.71 -9.74
N LEU A 156 -2.41 -3.00 -10.74
CA LEU A 156 -2.44 -4.29 -11.41
C LEU A 156 -1.13 -4.63 -12.11
N GLN A 157 -0.46 -3.65 -12.71
CA GLN A 157 0.86 -3.85 -13.32
C GLN A 157 1.93 -4.17 -12.26
N VAL A 158 1.88 -3.51 -11.09
CA VAL A 158 2.82 -3.78 -9.99
C VAL A 158 2.67 -5.22 -9.49
N VAL A 159 1.46 -5.63 -9.12
CA VAL A 159 1.23 -6.97 -8.50
C VAL A 159 1.37 -8.14 -9.48
N GLU A 160 1.34 -7.87 -10.79
CA GLU A 160 1.53 -8.88 -11.84
C GLU A 160 2.92 -8.86 -12.47
N HIS A 161 3.81 -7.98 -12.00
CA HIS A 161 5.20 -7.99 -12.42
C HIS A 161 5.85 -9.33 -12.07
N ALA A 162 6.74 -9.82 -12.94
CA ALA A 162 7.35 -11.15 -12.77
C ALA A 162 8.12 -11.30 -11.44
N GLU A 163 8.64 -10.19 -10.93
CA GLU A 163 9.40 -10.12 -9.68
C GLU A 163 8.61 -9.46 -8.54
N ALA A 164 7.30 -9.24 -8.69
CA ALA A 164 6.47 -8.54 -7.70
C ALA A 164 6.58 -9.18 -6.30
N TRP A 165 6.70 -10.50 -6.25
CA TRP A 165 6.67 -11.29 -5.02
C TRP A 165 8.05 -11.86 -4.64
N SER A 166 9.14 -11.26 -5.13
CA SER A 166 10.47 -11.53 -4.58
C SER A 166 10.61 -10.95 -3.17
N GLU A 167 11.60 -11.43 -2.41
CA GLU A 167 11.87 -10.95 -1.04
C GLU A 167 12.03 -9.42 -1.00
N ASP A 168 12.73 -8.86 -1.98
CA ASP A 168 13.02 -7.41 -2.08
C ASP A 168 11.82 -6.56 -2.52
N ASN A 169 10.75 -7.16 -3.05
CA ASN A 169 9.64 -6.42 -3.69
C ASN A 169 8.28 -6.67 -3.01
N ALA A 170 8.17 -7.70 -2.17
CA ALA A 170 6.89 -8.15 -1.65
C ALA A 170 6.17 -7.11 -0.78
N THR A 171 6.89 -6.24 -0.06
CA THR A 171 6.27 -5.15 0.72
C THR A 171 5.57 -4.12 -0.15
N ALA A 172 6.22 -3.68 -1.24
CA ALA A 172 5.59 -2.80 -2.23
C ALA A 172 4.38 -3.46 -2.89
N SER A 173 4.44 -4.77 -3.16
CA SER A 173 3.31 -5.53 -3.70
C SER A 173 2.15 -5.64 -2.71
N ASP A 174 2.42 -5.85 -1.41
CA ASP A 174 1.40 -5.83 -0.35
C ASP A 174 0.67 -4.47 -0.32
N ASN A 175 1.40 -3.36 -0.35
CA ASN A 175 0.79 -2.02 -0.40
C ASN A 175 0.03 -1.77 -1.72
N ALA A 176 0.49 -2.29 -2.86
CA ALA A 176 -0.23 -2.19 -4.14
C ALA A 176 -1.55 -2.98 -4.12
N VAL A 177 -1.58 -4.17 -3.51
CA VAL A 177 -2.83 -4.93 -3.28
C VAL A 177 -3.77 -4.14 -2.37
N SER A 178 -3.26 -3.49 -1.32
CA SER A 178 -4.06 -2.63 -0.45
C SER A 178 -4.68 -1.46 -1.21
N ALA A 179 -3.87 -0.73 -1.99
CA ALA A 179 -4.33 0.39 -2.81
C ALA A 179 -5.39 -0.06 -3.84
N LEU A 180 -5.19 -1.21 -4.49
CA LEU A 180 -6.16 -1.77 -5.44
C LEU A 180 -7.49 -2.09 -4.75
N GLY A 181 -7.46 -2.64 -3.52
CA GLY A 181 -8.66 -2.87 -2.71
C GLY A 181 -9.42 -1.59 -2.41
N LYS A 182 -8.71 -0.51 -2.04
CA LYS A 182 -9.28 0.83 -1.81
C LYS A 182 -9.92 1.38 -3.10
N LEU A 183 -9.25 1.25 -4.26
CA LEU A 183 -9.77 1.69 -5.56
C LEU A 183 -11.03 0.92 -5.99
N CYS A 184 -11.13 -0.38 -5.69
CA CYS A 184 -12.35 -1.16 -5.94
C CYS A 184 -13.59 -0.62 -5.21
N LYS A 185 -13.42 0.15 -4.11
CA LYS A 185 -14.55 0.79 -3.42
C LYS A 185 -15.10 2.00 -4.18
N LEU A 186 -14.33 2.58 -5.10
CA LEU A 186 -14.68 3.83 -5.78
C LEU A 186 -15.51 3.61 -7.05
N SER A 187 -15.37 2.46 -7.70
CA SER A 187 -15.99 2.20 -9.00
C SER A 187 -16.33 0.73 -9.20
N ASP A 188 -17.58 0.44 -9.54
CA ASP A 188 -18.04 -0.91 -9.90
C ASP A 188 -17.28 -1.47 -11.13
N ASN A 189 -16.90 -0.61 -12.06
CA ASN A 189 -16.11 -1.03 -13.23
C ASN A 189 -14.70 -1.49 -12.82
N ILE A 190 -14.05 -0.75 -11.92
CA ILE A 190 -12.76 -1.15 -11.35
C ILE A 190 -12.93 -2.44 -10.56
N ALA A 191 -13.91 -2.50 -9.66
CA ALA A 191 -14.21 -3.66 -8.85
C ALA A 191 -14.41 -4.93 -9.70
N ALA A 192 -15.23 -4.85 -10.75
CA ALA A 192 -15.51 -5.97 -11.64
C ALA A 192 -14.25 -6.51 -12.33
N ALA A 193 -13.33 -5.63 -12.73
CA ALA A 193 -12.09 -6.01 -13.42
C ALA A 193 -10.98 -6.46 -12.46
N ALA A 194 -10.87 -5.81 -11.29
CA ALA A 194 -9.74 -5.95 -10.38
C ALA A 194 -9.95 -7.05 -9.32
N PHE A 195 -11.15 -7.23 -8.76
CA PHE A 195 -11.34 -8.18 -7.66
C PHE A 195 -10.88 -9.63 -7.95
N PRO A 196 -11.14 -10.22 -9.14
CA PRO A 196 -10.64 -11.55 -9.44
C PRO A 196 -9.11 -11.66 -9.44
N ARG A 197 -8.40 -10.56 -9.70
CA ARG A 197 -6.93 -10.48 -9.73
C ARG A 197 -6.38 -10.15 -8.34
N TRP A 198 -7.07 -9.27 -7.61
CA TRP A 198 -6.81 -8.90 -6.23
C TRP A 198 -6.93 -10.09 -5.27
N LEU A 199 -8.02 -10.86 -5.36
CA LEU A 199 -8.26 -12.02 -4.49
C LEU A 199 -7.18 -13.09 -4.64
N LYS A 200 -6.63 -13.27 -5.84
CA LYS A 200 -5.56 -14.25 -6.12
C LYS A 200 -4.24 -13.94 -5.40
N GLN A 201 -4.03 -12.68 -5.00
CA GLN A 201 -2.84 -12.27 -4.27
C GLN A 201 -2.95 -12.55 -2.77
N LEU A 202 -4.14 -12.92 -2.26
CA LEU A 202 -4.36 -13.15 -0.84
C LEU A 202 -4.08 -14.61 -0.45
N PRO A 203 -3.68 -14.85 0.82
CA PRO A 203 -3.36 -13.86 1.86
C PRO A 203 -2.02 -13.16 1.64
N LEU A 204 -1.88 -11.95 2.17
CA LEU A 204 -0.61 -11.22 2.23
C LEU A 204 0.22 -11.67 3.44
N SER A 205 1.54 -11.51 3.36
CA SER A 205 2.44 -11.96 4.42
C SER A 205 3.76 -11.19 4.55
N ALA A 206 4.11 -10.29 3.64
CA ALA A 206 5.40 -9.60 3.69
C ALA A 206 5.38 -8.45 4.70
N ASP A 207 4.34 -7.60 4.66
CA ASP A 207 4.06 -6.58 5.66
C ASP A 207 2.86 -7.01 6.52
N LYS A 208 3.13 -7.36 7.78
CA LYS A 208 2.08 -7.84 8.70
C LYS A 208 1.03 -6.78 9.00
N SER A 209 1.43 -5.52 9.08
CA SER A 209 0.52 -4.42 9.38
C SER A 209 -0.44 -4.20 8.20
N GLU A 210 0.10 -4.20 6.98
CA GLU A 210 -0.70 -4.09 5.77
C GLU A 210 -1.55 -5.35 5.52
N ALA A 211 -1.02 -6.54 5.81
CA ALA A 211 -1.76 -7.80 5.70
C ALA A 211 -3.03 -7.78 6.54
N ILE A 212 -2.96 -7.35 7.81
CA ILE A 212 -4.15 -7.22 8.67
C ILE A 212 -5.16 -6.25 8.07
N LEU A 213 -4.70 -5.10 7.56
CA LEU A 213 -5.58 -4.12 6.90
C LEU A 213 -6.28 -4.71 5.67
N VAL A 214 -5.55 -5.41 4.79
CA VAL A 214 -6.08 -5.99 3.55
C VAL A 214 -7.01 -7.16 3.84
N HIS A 215 -6.69 -8.03 4.80
CA HIS A 215 -7.60 -9.09 5.25
C HIS A 215 -8.86 -8.51 5.90
N GLY A 216 -8.74 -7.38 6.62
CA GLY A 216 -9.86 -6.60 7.13
C GLY A 216 -10.73 -6.02 6.03
N GLN A 217 -10.13 -5.55 4.93
CA GLN A 217 -10.84 -5.12 3.72
C GLN A 217 -11.59 -6.29 3.07
N LEU A 218 -10.97 -7.47 2.96
CA LEU A 218 -11.64 -8.69 2.46
C LEU A 218 -12.88 -9.00 3.27
N ALA A 219 -12.76 -9.04 4.61
CA ALA A 219 -13.89 -9.26 5.50
C ALA A 219 -14.99 -8.20 5.30
N ALA A 220 -14.62 -6.91 5.18
CA ALA A 220 -15.59 -5.83 4.96
C ALA A 220 -16.36 -5.99 3.64
N PHE A 221 -15.70 -6.41 2.57
CA PHE A 221 -16.37 -6.66 1.29
C PHE A 221 -17.33 -7.87 1.34
N VAL A 222 -16.99 -8.91 2.11
CA VAL A 222 -17.87 -10.06 2.34
C VAL A 222 -19.08 -9.66 3.19
N GLU A 223 -18.87 -8.90 4.28
CA GLU A 223 -19.93 -8.33 5.12
C GLU A 223 -20.91 -7.48 4.31
N ALA A 224 -20.38 -6.69 3.36
CA ALA A 224 -21.17 -5.88 2.45
C ALA A 224 -21.84 -6.68 1.31
N SER A 225 -21.65 -8.00 1.25
CA SER A 225 -22.14 -8.86 0.16
C SER A 225 -21.74 -8.34 -1.23
N ASN A 226 -20.50 -7.84 -1.38
CA ASN A 226 -20.05 -7.19 -2.60
C ASN A 226 -20.09 -8.17 -3.79
N VAL A 227 -20.97 -7.90 -4.76
CA VAL A 227 -21.22 -8.79 -5.90
C VAL A 227 -20.02 -8.95 -6.83
N HIS A 228 -19.19 -7.91 -6.94
CA HIS A 228 -17.97 -7.95 -7.75
C HIS A 228 -16.86 -8.76 -7.07
N LEU A 229 -16.79 -8.79 -5.74
CA LEU A 229 -15.88 -9.69 -5.03
C LEU A 229 -16.39 -11.13 -5.04
N LEU A 230 -17.65 -11.36 -4.65
CA LEU A 230 -18.20 -12.71 -4.48
C LEU A 230 -18.42 -13.45 -5.80
N GLY A 231 -18.62 -12.71 -6.89
CA GLY A 231 -18.91 -13.25 -8.21
C GLY A 231 -20.33 -13.77 -8.36
N ALA A 232 -20.64 -14.25 -9.56
CA ALA A 232 -21.98 -14.75 -9.87
C ALA A 232 -22.30 -15.95 -8.97
N ALA A 233 -23.45 -15.89 -8.29
CA ALA A 233 -23.89 -16.95 -7.36
C ALA A 233 -22.83 -17.34 -6.29
N HIS A 234 -22.00 -16.37 -5.86
CA HIS A 234 -20.94 -16.57 -4.87
C HIS A 234 -19.83 -17.55 -5.31
N GLU A 235 -19.56 -17.65 -6.61
CA GLU A 235 -18.55 -18.58 -7.17
C GLU A 235 -17.14 -18.41 -6.57
N ARG A 236 -16.77 -17.22 -6.06
CA ARG A 236 -15.47 -16.96 -5.41
C ARG A 236 -15.47 -17.15 -3.90
N LEU A 237 -16.62 -17.39 -3.29
CA LEU A 237 -16.70 -17.56 -1.84
C LEU A 237 -15.92 -18.77 -1.30
N PRO A 238 -15.80 -19.92 -2.00
CA PRO A 238 -14.91 -21.00 -1.57
C PRO A 238 -13.45 -20.57 -1.45
N GLU A 239 -12.94 -19.76 -2.38
CA GLU A 239 -11.57 -19.21 -2.34
C GLU A 239 -11.39 -18.26 -1.15
N ILE A 240 -12.37 -17.40 -0.90
CA ILE A 240 -12.37 -16.48 0.26
C ILE A 240 -12.36 -17.25 1.59
N VAL A 241 -13.15 -18.33 1.70
CA VAL A 241 -13.15 -19.20 2.89
C VAL A 241 -11.77 -19.84 3.10
N ILE A 242 -11.08 -20.20 2.02
CA ILE A 242 -9.72 -20.74 2.08
C ILE A 242 -8.74 -19.66 2.56
N VAL A 243 -8.82 -18.43 2.03
CA VAL A 243 -7.99 -17.30 2.48
C VAL A 243 -8.19 -17.07 3.99
N PHE A 244 -9.43 -17.06 4.48
CA PHE A 244 -9.72 -16.98 5.91
C PHE A 244 -9.10 -18.15 6.70
N GLY A 245 -9.20 -19.38 6.18
CA GLY A 245 -8.52 -20.53 6.78
C GLY A 245 -7.00 -20.39 6.86
N GLN A 246 -6.37 -19.74 5.88
CA GLN A 246 -4.91 -19.55 5.84
C GLN A 246 -4.42 -18.54 6.90
N ILE A 247 -5.23 -17.54 7.22
CA ILE A 247 -4.85 -16.48 8.19
C ILE A 247 -5.27 -16.79 9.63
N LEU A 248 -6.25 -17.68 9.83
CA LEU A 248 -6.72 -18.03 11.18
C LEU A 248 -5.57 -18.62 12.03
N GLY A 249 -5.30 -17.98 13.18
CA GLY A 249 -4.26 -18.42 14.11
C GLY A 249 -2.83 -18.07 13.68
N THR A 250 -2.67 -17.23 12.66
CA THR A 250 -1.37 -16.65 12.27
C THR A 250 -1.24 -15.22 12.78
N ASP A 251 -0.10 -14.58 12.51
CA ASP A 251 0.17 -13.17 12.77
C ASP A 251 -0.32 -12.23 11.66
N ALA A 252 -1.02 -12.76 10.65
CA ALA A 252 -1.65 -11.98 9.56
C ALA A 252 -3.09 -11.57 9.88
N ILE A 253 -3.57 -11.84 11.11
CA ILE A 253 -4.89 -11.49 11.62
C ILE A 253 -4.77 -11.04 13.08
N ASP A 254 -5.53 -10.03 13.48
CA ASP A 254 -5.62 -9.59 14.88
C ASP A 254 -6.89 -10.15 15.57
N GLU A 255 -7.06 -9.85 16.86
CA GLU A 255 -8.20 -10.34 17.64
C GLU A 255 -9.55 -9.84 17.09
N GLU A 256 -9.61 -8.57 16.67
CA GLU A 256 -10.84 -7.96 16.14
C GLU A 256 -11.25 -8.63 14.82
N LEU A 257 -10.31 -8.77 13.89
CA LEU A 257 -10.55 -9.41 12.61
C LEU A 257 -10.84 -10.90 12.77
N THR A 258 -10.22 -11.58 13.75
CA THR A 258 -10.53 -12.98 14.07
C THR A 258 -12.01 -13.15 14.41
N VAL A 259 -12.58 -12.27 15.26
CA VAL A 259 -14.00 -12.33 15.62
C VAL A 259 -14.89 -12.15 14.38
N ARG A 260 -14.55 -11.19 13.51
CA ARG A 260 -15.29 -10.92 12.27
C ARG A 260 -15.24 -12.09 11.30
N VAL A 261 -14.05 -12.64 11.05
CA VAL A 261 -13.85 -13.80 10.16
C VAL A 261 -14.60 -15.04 10.66
N VAL A 262 -14.51 -15.34 11.95
CA VAL A 262 -15.24 -16.46 12.55
C VAL A 262 -16.75 -16.26 12.41
N HIS A 263 -17.25 -15.04 12.62
CA HIS A 263 -18.66 -14.73 12.42
C HIS A 263 -19.10 -14.97 10.96
N LEU A 264 -18.33 -14.49 9.99
CA LEU A 264 -18.58 -14.70 8.56
C LEU A 264 -18.61 -16.18 8.19
N LEU A 265 -17.65 -16.97 8.68
CA LEU A 265 -17.60 -18.41 8.42
C LEU A 265 -18.84 -19.14 8.94
N LYS A 266 -19.34 -18.77 10.14
CA LYS A 266 -20.60 -19.31 10.69
C LYS A 266 -21.82 -18.89 9.86
N GLN A 267 -21.86 -17.65 9.37
CA GLN A 267 -22.93 -17.21 8.48
C GLN A 267 -22.93 -18.01 7.17
N VAL A 268 -21.77 -18.27 6.57
CA VAL A 268 -21.65 -19.13 5.38
C VAL A 268 -22.13 -20.54 5.69
N HIS A 269 -21.78 -21.11 6.85
CA HIS A 269 -22.25 -22.43 7.26
C HIS A 269 -23.78 -22.52 7.35
N GLN A 270 -24.41 -21.50 7.93
CA GLN A 270 -25.86 -21.49 8.14
C GLN A 270 -26.65 -21.14 6.87
N GLY A 271 -26.17 -20.17 6.08
CA GLY A 271 -26.89 -19.61 4.93
C GLY A 271 -26.50 -20.23 3.58
N LEU A 272 -25.26 -20.68 3.43
CA LEU A 272 -24.69 -21.15 2.16
C LEU A 272 -23.89 -22.46 2.34
N PRO A 273 -24.45 -23.53 2.94
CA PRO A 273 -23.70 -24.76 3.25
C PRO A 273 -23.12 -25.46 2.01
N HIS A 274 -23.72 -25.25 0.83
CA HIS A 274 -23.20 -25.76 -0.44
C HIS A 274 -21.83 -25.17 -0.82
N VAL A 275 -21.51 -23.95 -0.37
CA VAL A 275 -20.19 -23.33 -0.59
C VAL A 275 -19.12 -24.08 0.20
N LEU A 276 -19.40 -24.43 1.45
CA LEU A 276 -18.45 -25.19 2.28
C LEU A 276 -18.21 -26.60 1.73
N GLN A 277 -19.20 -27.22 1.09
CA GLN A 277 -19.03 -28.51 0.42
C GLN A 277 -18.06 -28.44 -0.77
N GLN A 278 -17.90 -27.27 -1.39
CA GLN A 278 -16.98 -27.05 -2.51
C GLN A 278 -15.55 -26.79 -2.05
N VAL A 279 -15.35 -26.27 -0.83
CA VAL A 279 -14.04 -25.88 -0.30
C VAL A 279 -13.00 -27.02 -0.41
N PRO A 280 -13.25 -28.27 0.02
CA PRO A 280 -12.26 -29.35 -0.09
C PRO A 280 -11.87 -29.72 -1.53
N SER A 281 -12.73 -29.40 -2.51
CA SER A 281 -12.49 -29.68 -3.93
C SER A 281 -11.85 -28.50 -4.67
N HIS A 282 -11.74 -27.33 -4.03
CA HIS A 282 -11.17 -26.14 -4.63
C HIS A 282 -9.64 -26.30 -4.75
N PRO A 283 -9.00 -25.90 -5.87
CA PRO A 283 -7.56 -26.06 -6.06
C PRO A 283 -6.70 -25.43 -4.95
N SER A 284 -7.10 -24.27 -4.44
CA SER A 284 -6.39 -23.58 -3.35
C SER A 284 -6.50 -24.28 -1.99
N PHE A 285 -7.37 -25.28 -1.82
CA PHE A 285 -7.50 -25.99 -0.54
C PHE A 285 -6.21 -26.71 -0.13
N ALA A 286 -5.42 -27.14 -1.13
CA ALA A 286 -4.11 -27.73 -0.91
C ALA A 286 -3.11 -26.77 -0.23
N LYS A 287 -3.35 -25.45 -0.27
CA LYS A 287 -2.54 -24.43 0.40
C LYS A 287 -2.73 -24.42 1.92
N LEU A 288 -3.83 -24.99 2.44
CA LEU A 288 -4.05 -25.10 3.88
C LEU A 288 -3.27 -26.29 4.43
N ASP A 289 -2.45 -26.05 5.46
CA ASP A 289 -1.82 -27.11 6.24
C ASP A 289 -2.81 -27.78 7.21
N GLU A 290 -2.37 -28.81 7.94
CA GLU A 290 -3.26 -29.54 8.86
C GLU A 290 -3.76 -28.67 10.03
N VAL A 291 -2.96 -27.72 10.50
CA VAL A 291 -3.31 -26.82 11.60
C VAL A 291 -4.37 -25.83 11.14
N GLN A 292 -4.16 -25.21 9.97
CA GLN A 292 -5.09 -24.28 9.34
C GLN A 292 -6.43 -24.95 9.00
N ARG A 293 -6.42 -26.19 8.51
CA ARG A 293 -7.67 -26.95 8.27
C ARG A 293 -8.46 -27.17 9.55
N LYS A 294 -7.79 -27.57 10.64
CA LYS A 294 -8.45 -27.74 11.95
C LYS A 294 -8.97 -26.42 12.50
N ALA A 295 -8.23 -25.33 12.37
CA ALA A 295 -8.66 -24.00 12.78
C ALA A 295 -9.91 -23.55 12.01
N LEU A 296 -9.92 -23.76 10.69
CA LEU A 296 -11.07 -23.48 9.83
C LEU A 296 -12.30 -24.32 10.20
N GLU A 297 -12.14 -25.64 10.40
CA GLU A 297 -13.21 -26.53 10.84
C GLU A 297 -13.79 -26.11 12.20
N ALA A 298 -12.92 -25.74 13.16
CA ALA A 298 -13.34 -25.26 14.47
C ALA A 298 -14.10 -23.93 14.39
N ALA A 299 -13.63 -22.99 13.55
CA ALA A 299 -14.29 -21.71 13.34
C ALA A 299 -15.70 -21.85 12.71
N ILE A 300 -15.85 -22.80 11.79
CA ILE A 300 -17.13 -23.12 11.14
C ILE A 300 -18.11 -23.81 12.09
N SER A 301 -17.61 -24.71 12.95
CA SER A 301 -18.44 -25.61 13.76
C SER A 301 -18.75 -25.10 15.17
N GLY A 302 -17.91 -24.21 15.72
CA GLY A 302 -18.12 -23.58 17.04
C GLY A 302 -19.17 -22.49 17.01
#